data_AF-A0A953C9J3-F1
#
_entry.id   AF-A0A953C9J3-F1
#
_cell.length_a   1.000
_cell.length_b   1.000
_cell.length_c   1.000
_cell.angle_alpha   90.00
_cell.angle_beta   90.00
_cell.angle_gamma   90.00
#
_symmetry.space_group_name_H-M   'P 1'
#
loop_
_entity.id
_entity.type
_entity.pdbx_description
1 polymer ?
#
loop_
_entity_poly.entity_id
_entity_poly.type
_entity_poly.pdbx_seq_one_letter_code
_entity_poly.pdbx_strand_id
1 'polypeptide(L)'
;MKILLVTSVDAWTRSVSTIHKWIDAGRALGHDIAVYGEANPELPRLKFTTDLSNTDLALFVVQVPSDFPDMPYLARVLDGIPRKRRAIVDLWAHYNETIRVDHDFNHLEKLDGHQAWEWQEAIAAVSDVILQPALAPKREGVKSFLFHGFDESAVEKKYKSASEAAAAWTSKPYGTIYAGSNWMRWHQVRAFIEGYESVRAKAGPACLIGWDWGARPDWAIEKAIMGVDSDPAVLERAGVEIRNGVRFDEIVPLLGQAKFAPVIHRPLFNALGFVTNRSFETFYADTIPVLMLAPDFAEKIYGAAALKLIPSEGVAKFVTGALANPEGYWDAVLKTRAHLAAKHSYAVRIDELKRVTAR
;
A
#
# COMPACT_ATOMS: atom_id res chain seq x y z
N MET A 1 0.84 -19.23 17.39
CA MET A 1 2.16 -19.17 16.75
C MET A 1 2.89 -17.94 17.25
N LYS A 2 4.20 -18.03 17.46
CA LYS A 2 5.10 -16.88 17.66
C LYS A 2 5.71 -16.49 16.31
N ILE A 3 5.25 -15.37 15.75
CA ILE A 3 5.73 -14.82 14.47
C ILE A 3 6.57 -13.58 14.77
N LEU A 4 7.80 -13.58 14.26
CA LEU A 4 8.70 -12.43 14.34
C LEU A 4 8.74 -11.73 12.98
N LEU A 5 8.26 -10.49 12.93
CA LEU A 5 8.36 -9.62 11.75
C LEU A 5 9.74 -8.96 11.76
N VAL A 6 10.55 -9.25 10.76
CA VAL A 6 11.90 -8.66 10.61
C VAL A 6 11.82 -7.61 9.51
N THR A 7 11.74 -6.35 9.91
CA THR A 7 11.61 -5.18 9.03
C THR A 7 11.93 -3.94 9.86
N SER A 8 12.26 -2.83 9.20
CA SER A 8 12.31 -1.55 9.88
C SER A 8 10.95 -0.87 9.80
N VAL A 9 10.56 -0.21 10.89
CA VAL A 9 9.28 0.47 11.01
C VAL A 9 9.52 1.95 11.28
N ASP A 10 8.76 2.78 10.57
CA ASP A 10 8.85 4.23 10.61
C ASP A 10 7.43 4.80 10.53
N ALA A 11 7.14 5.86 11.28
CA ALA A 11 5.78 6.38 11.40
C ALA A 11 5.29 7.10 10.13
N TRP A 12 6.18 7.40 9.19
CA TRP A 12 5.89 8.22 8.01
C TRP A 12 5.92 7.40 6.71
N THR A 13 6.65 6.29 6.71
CA THR A 13 6.95 5.50 5.51
C THR A 13 6.61 4.02 5.70
N ARG A 14 6.90 3.24 4.65
CA ARG A 14 6.77 1.77 4.65
C ARG A 14 5.35 1.31 4.95
N SER A 15 5.22 0.06 5.36
CA SER A 15 3.96 -0.62 5.60
C SER A 15 3.58 -0.62 7.09
N VAL A 16 3.96 0.41 7.85
CA VAL A 16 3.79 0.44 9.32
C VAL A 16 2.33 0.25 9.75
N SER A 17 1.38 0.82 9.00
CA SER A 17 -0.06 0.61 9.19
C SER A 17 -0.42 -0.89 9.09
N THR A 18 0.09 -1.58 8.06
CA THR A 18 -0.06 -3.04 7.89
C THR A 18 0.54 -3.81 9.07
N ILE A 19 1.72 -3.42 9.59
CA ILE A 19 2.36 -4.07 10.73
C ILE A 19 1.50 -3.99 11.99
N HIS A 20 0.92 -2.83 12.30
CA HIS A 20 -0.02 -2.68 13.41
C HIS A 20 -1.19 -3.68 13.29
N LYS A 21 -1.76 -3.80 12.10
CA LYS A 21 -2.90 -4.69 11.86
C LYS A 21 -2.56 -6.17 11.96
N TRP A 22 -1.35 -6.57 11.56
CA TRP A 22 -0.85 -7.94 11.81
C TRP A 22 -0.80 -8.24 13.31
N ILE A 23 -0.25 -7.34 14.11
CA ILE A 23 -0.14 -7.53 15.57
C ILE A 23 -1.52 -7.59 16.22
N ASP A 24 -2.42 -6.68 15.87
CA ASP A 24 -3.78 -6.65 16.42
C ASP A 24 -4.58 -7.91 16.05
N ALA A 25 -4.55 -8.31 14.78
CA ALA A 25 -5.23 -9.53 14.33
C ALA A 25 -4.60 -10.80 14.92
N GLY A 26 -3.27 -10.83 15.02
CA GLY A 26 -2.54 -11.92 15.67
C GLY A 26 -2.99 -12.10 17.12
N ARG A 27 -3.04 -11.00 17.90
CA ARG A 27 -3.51 -11.01 19.28
C ARG A 27 -4.95 -11.53 19.38
N ALA A 28 -5.85 -11.06 18.52
CA ALA A 28 -7.24 -11.49 18.50
C ALA A 28 -7.40 -13.00 18.20
N LEU A 29 -6.47 -13.59 17.46
CA LEU A 29 -6.44 -15.02 17.11
C LEU A 29 -5.58 -15.88 18.04
N GLY A 30 -5.08 -15.33 19.15
CA GLY A 30 -4.21 -16.06 20.09
C GLY A 30 -2.82 -16.37 19.52
N HIS A 31 -2.31 -15.51 18.64
CA HIS A 31 -0.94 -15.56 18.15
C HIS A 31 -0.10 -14.47 18.80
N ASP A 32 1.18 -14.75 18.98
CA ASP A 32 2.16 -13.77 19.42
C ASP A 32 2.90 -13.24 18.19
N ILE A 33 2.61 -12.00 17.80
CA ILE A 33 3.26 -11.34 16.67
C ILE A 33 4.00 -10.11 17.18
N ALA A 34 5.29 -10.02 16.90
CA ALA A 34 6.16 -8.94 17.33
C ALA A 34 7.12 -8.51 16.20
N VAL A 35 7.58 -7.27 16.26
CA VAL A 35 8.65 -6.75 15.41
C VAL A 35 10.00 -7.04 16.05
N TYR A 36 10.97 -7.49 15.27
CA TYR A 36 12.33 -7.67 15.75
C TYR A 36 13.01 -6.33 16.02
N GLY A 37 13.54 -6.16 17.23
CA GLY A 37 14.29 -4.96 17.62
C GLY A 37 13.96 -4.48 19.02
N GLU A 38 14.57 -3.36 19.39
CA GLU A 38 14.28 -2.65 20.63
C GLU A 38 12.96 -1.85 20.50
N ALA A 39 12.36 -1.51 21.63
CA ALA A 39 11.13 -0.72 21.64
C ALA A 39 11.33 0.64 20.96
N ASN A 40 10.42 1.02 20.07
CA ASN A 40 10.40 2.33 19.44
C ASN A 40 9.37 3.26 20.14
N PRO A 41 9.81 4.33 20.84
CA PRO A 41 8.92 5.26 21.51
C PRO A 41 7.92 5.98 20.59
N GLU A 42 8.22 6.12 19.30
CA GLU A 42 7.31 6.76 18.34
C GLU A 42 6.18 5.83 17.87
N LEU A 43 6.31 4.52 18.13
CA LEU A 43 5.38 3.47 17.74
C LEU A 43 5.00 2.59 18.95
N PRO A 44 4.48 3.17 20.04
CA PRO A 44 4.32 2.48 21.32
C PRO A 44 3.28 1.35 21.30
N ARG A 45 2.42 1.29 20.26
CA ARG A 45 1.44 0.21 20.08
C ARG A 45 2.03 -1.03 19.42
N LEU A 46 3.21 -0.95 18.80
CA LEU A 46 3.90 -2.11 18.27
C LEU A 46 4.58 -2.87 19.40
N LYS A 47 4.45 -4.21 19.38
CA LYS A 47 5.21 -5.09 20.25
C LYS A 47 6.57 -5.34 19.62
N PHE A 48 7.65 -4.93 20.29
CA PHE A 48 9.02 -5.19 19.89
C PHE A 48 9.64 -6.30 20.74
N THR A 49 10.59 -7.05 20.18
CA THR A 49 11.38 -8.03 20.94
C THR A 49 12.71 -8.34 20.25
N THR A 50 13.74 -8.59 21.06
CA THR A 50 15.01 -9.19 20.61
C THR A 50 15.13 -10.67 21.02
N ASP A 51 14.13 -11.21 21.73
CA ASP A 51 14.08 -12.62 22.14
C ASP A 51 13.58 -13.52 21.01
N LEU A 52 14.52 -14.29 20.45
CA LEU A 52 14.29 -15.22 19.35
C LEU A 52 13.77 -16.58 19.83
N SER A 53 13.77 -16.86 21.13
CA SER A 53 13.37 -18.16 21.68
C SER A 53 11.95 -18.51 21.28
N ASN A 54 11.70 -19.79 20.95
CA ASN A 54 10.38 -20.30 20.57
C ASN A 54 9.72 -19.60 19.36
N THR A 55 10.49 -18.88 18.53
CA THR A 55 9.94 -18.30 17.29
C THR A 55 9.56 -19.41 16.31
N ASP A 56 8.28 -19.49 15.95
CA ASP A 56 7.78 -20.47 14.99
C ASP A 56 8.13 -20.07 13.56
N LEU A 57 8.08 -18.77 13.27
CA LEU A 57 8.35 -18.20 11.95
C LEU A 57 8.96 -16.79 12.07
N ALA A 58 10.09 -16.56 11.41
CA ALA A 58 10.59 -15.22 11.11
C ALA A 58 10.15 -14.82 9.70
N LEU A 59 9.43 -13.71 9.59
CA LEU A 59 8.97 -13.16 8.33
C LEU A 59 9.74 -11.87 8.03
N PHE A 60 10.67 -11.94 7.09
CA PHE A 60 11.44 -10.79 6.62
C PHE A 60 10.57 -9.99 5.65
N VAL A 61 10.14 -8.79 6.03
CA VAL A 61 9.29 -7.94 5.20
C VAL A 61 10.16 -6.87 4.56
N VAL A 62 10.41 -7.00 3.25
CA VAL A 62 11.50 -6.30 2.56
C VAL A 62 10.95 -5.38 1.48
N GLN A 63 11.29 -4.10 1.56
CA GLN A 63 11.03 -3.06 0.57
C GLN A 63 12.33 -2.40 0.11
N VAL A 64 13.25 -2.13 1.05
CA VAL A 64 14.55 -1.47 0.83
C VAL A 64 15.64 -2.15 1.66
N PRO A 65 16.95 -1.93 1.39
CA PRO A 65 18.01 -2.68 2.04
C PRO A 65 17.99 -2.59 3.57
N SER A 66 17.65 -1.41 4.10
CA SER A 66 17.54 -1.15 5.54
C SER A 66 16.35 -1.84 6.24
N ASP A 67 15.55 -2.64 5.52
CA ASP A 67 14.63 -3.60 6.17
C ASP A 67 15.34 -4.80 6.77
N PHE A 68 16.54 -5.14 6.27
CA PHE A 68 17.41 -6.07 6.97
C PHE A 68 18.06 -5.35 8.16
N PRO A 69 18.10 -5.98 9.35
CA PRO A 69 18.84 -5.44 10.48
C PRO A 69 20.33 -5.30 10.13
N ASP A 70 21.00 -4.31 10.70
CA ASP A 70 22.45 -4.21 10.59
C ASP A 70 23.15 -5.38 11.33
N MET A 71 24.42 -5.62 11.00
CA MET A 71 25.25 -6.50 11.81
C MET A 71 25.54 -5.87 13.18
N PRO A 72 25.53 -6.64 14.29
CA PRO A 72 25.42 -8.10 14.38
C PRO A 72 23.98 -8.63 14.51
N TYR A 73 22.95 -7.78 14.43
CA TYR A 73 21.56 -8.17 14.66
C TYR A 73 21.05 -9.14 13.60
N LEU A 74 21.39 -8.94 12.32
CA LEU A 74 21.04 -9.89 11.26
C LEU A 74 21.64 -11.27 11.52
N ALA A 75 22.93 -11.36 11.84
CA ALA A 75 23.56 -12.62 12.22
C ALA A 75 22.85 -13.29 13.39
N ARG A 76 22.45 -12.53 14.42
CA ARG A 76 21.68 -13.07 15.55
C ARG A 76 20.37 -13.73 15.10
N VAL A 77 19.63 -13.09 14.19
CA VAL A 77 18.37 -13.67 13.66
C VAL A 77 18.65 -14.92 12.83
N LEU A 78 19.65 -14.87 11.96
CA LEU A 78 20.01 -16.00 11.09
C LEU A 78 20.60 -17.17 11.88
N ASP A 79 21.34 -16.96 12.95
CA ASP A 79 21.88 -18.04 13.78
C ASP A 79 20.83 -18.56 14.77
N GLY A 80 19.98 -17.68 15.30
CA GLY A 80 19.00 -18.01 16.33
C GLY A 80 17.73 -18.70 15.81
N ILE A 81 17.35 -18.46 14.56
CA ILE A 81 16.14 -19.04 13.95
C ILE A 81 16.57 -19.88 12.76
N PRO A 82 16.36 -21.20 12.71
CA PRO A 82 16.70 -22.05 11.57
C PRO A 82 16.05 -21.60 10.26
N ARG A 83 16.76 -21.74 9.14
CA ARG A 83 16.31 -21.36 7.79
C ARG A 83 14.92 -21.89 7.43
N LYS A 84 14.59 -23.12 7.85
CA LYS A 84 13.27 -23.72 7.61
C LYS A 84 12.09 -22.98 8.27
N ARG A 85 12.37 -22.14 9.26
CA ARG A 85 11.42 -21.27 9.98
C ARG A 85 11.55 -19.80 9.56
N ARG A 86 12.08 -19.53 8.38
CA ARG A 86 12.17 -18.18 7.82
C ARG A 86 11.38 -18.09 6.52
N ALA A 87 10.81 -16.94 6.23
CA ALA A 87 10.25 -16.60 4.94
C ALA A 87 10.54 -15.12 4.63
N ILE A 88 10.65 -14.79 3.35
CA ILE A 88 10.76 -13.41 2.86
C ILE A 88 9.43 -13.01 2.24
N VAL A 89 8.94 -11.83 2.57
CA VAL A 89 7.92 -11.09 1.83
C VAL A 89 8.62 -9.96 1.08
N ASP A 90 8.83 -10.16 -0.21
CA ASP A 90 9.42 -9.19 -1.12
C ASP A 90 8.33 -8.26 -1.64
N LEU A 91 8.24 -7.06 -1.07
CA LEU A 91 7.21 -6.07 -1.41
C LEU A 91 7.59 -5.19 -2.59
N TRP A 92 8.82 -5.30 -3.11
CA TRP A 92 9.35 -4.45 -4.19
C TRP A 92 9.80 -5.21 -5.42
N ALA A 93 9.62 -6.54 -5.43
CA ALA A 93 10.04 -7.44 -6.49
C ALA A 93 11.58 -7.52 -6.66
N HIS A 94 12.34 -7.28 -5.59
CA HIS A 94 13.81 -7.38 -5.59
C HIS A 94 14.30 -8.80 -5.89
N TYR A 95 13.49 -9.82 -5.61
CA TYR A 95 13.89 -11.18 -5.98
C TYR A 95 13.70 -11.49 -7.47
N ASN A 96 13.00 -10.65 -8.24
CA ASN A 96 12.87 -10.85 -9.67
C ASN A 96 14.14 -10.40 -10.41
N GLU A 97 14.27 -10.81 -11.68
CA GLU A 97 15.16 -10.12 -12.62
C GLU A 97 14.81 -8.63 -12.73
N THR A 98 15.68 -7.83 -13.34
CA THR A 98 15.39 -6.42 -13.58
C THR A 98 14.19 -6.26 -14.50
N ILE A 99 13.11 -5.73 -13.94
CA ILE A 99 11.87 -5.43 -14.64
C ILE A 99 11.75 -3.91 -14.67
N ARG A 100 11.63 -3.38 -15.88
CA ARG A 100 11.46 -1.96 -16.12
C ARG A 100 10.15 -1.71 -16.87
N VAL A 101 9.37 -0.77 -16.36
CA VAL A 101 8.15 -0.26 -16.97
C VAL A 101 8.29 1.25 -17.02
N ASP A 102 8.42 1.81 -18.21
CA ASP A 102 8.73 3.22 -18.43
C ASP A 102 10.02 3.66 -17.70
N HIS A 103 9.89 4.54 -16.71
CA HIS A 103 10.97 5.02 -15.83
C HIS A 103 11.01 4.31 -14.47
N ASP A 104 10.11 3.35 -14.27
CA ASP A 104 9.89 2.63 -13.03
C ASP A 104 10.54 1.23 -13.08
N PHE A 105 11.32 0.85 -12.08
CA PHE A 105 12.00 -0.45 -12.02
C PHE A 105 12.21 -0.94 -10.58
N ASN A 106 12.31 -2.26 -10.42
CA ASN A 106 12.44 -2.92 -9.11
C ASN A 106 13.82 -2.70 -8.48
N HIS A 107 14.87 -2.55 -9.27
CA HIS A 107 16.26 -2.41 -8.79
C HIS A 107 16.81 -1.00 -9.01
N LEU A 108 16.58 -0.07 -8.07
CA LEU A 108 17.07 1.30 -8.18
C LEU A 108 18.54 1.38 -7.76
N GLU A 109 19.47 0.78 -8.50
CA GLU A 109 20.88 0.61 -8.09
C GLU A 109 21.53 1.89 -7.54
N LYS A 110 21.25 3.05 -8.15
CA LYS A 110 21.78 4.36 -7.70
C LYS A 110 21.23 4.85 -6.36
N LEU A 111 20.08 4.35 -5.95
CA LEU A 111 19.40 4.65 -4.69
C LEU A 111 19.63 3.54 -3.67
N ASP A 112 19.45 2.29 -4.08
CA ASP A 112 19.55 1.09 -3.26
C ASP A 112 21.01 0.76 -2.93
N GLY A 113 21.96 1.22 -3.76
CA GLY A 113 23.40 0.95 -3.60
C GLY A 113 23.81 -0.46 -4.00
N HIS A 114 22.87 -1.25 -4.52
CA HIS A 114 23.05 -2.67 -4.79
C HIS A 114 22.62 -3.04 -6.19
N GLN A 115 23.33 -3.99 -6.80
CA GLN A 115 22.95 -4.56 -8.09
C GLN A 115 21.86 -5.62 -7.93
N ALA A 116 21.14 -5.90 -9.02
CA ALA A 116 20.03 -6.86 -9.00
C ALA A 116 20.42 -8.26 -8.50
N TRP A 117 21.63 -8.75 -8.83
CA TRP A 117 22.08 -10.07 -8.39
C TRP A 117 22.36 -10.11 -6.89
N GLU A 118 22.86 -9.02 -6.29
CA GLU A 118 23.12 -8.93 -4.85
C GLU A 118 21.82 -9.09 -4.05
N TRP A 119 20.75 -8.46 -4.51
CA TRP A 119 19.41 -8.62 -3.95
C TRP A 119 18.93 -10.08 -4.00
N GLN A 120 19.10 -10.73 -5.14
CA GLN A 120 18.67 -12.11 -5.31
C GLN A 120 19.45 -13.06 -4.41
N GLU A 121 20.78 -12.89 -4.32
CA GLU A 121 21.63 -13.67 -3.43
C GLU A 121 21.31 -13.41 -1.96
N ALA A 122 21.11 -12.15 -1.55
CA ALA A 122 20.76 -11.80 -0.17
C ALA A 122 19.42 -12.42 0.25
N ILE A 123 18.38 -12.28 -0.58
CA ILE A 123 17.05 -12.87 -0.32
C ILE A 123 17.15 -14.40 -0.27
N ALA A 124 17.86 -15.01 -1.23
CA ALA A 124 18.08 -16.46 -1.24
C ALA A 124 18.95 -16.93 -0.06
N ALA A 125 19.88 -16.13 0.46
CA ALA A 125 20.69 -16.47 1.63
C ALA A 125 19.85 -16.51 2.92
N VAL A 126 18.75 -15.76 2.97
CA VAL A 126 17.86 -15.72 4.14
C VAL A 126 16.88 -16.90 4.17
N SER A 127 16.18 -17.19 3.06
CA SER A 127 15.16 -18.25 3.02
C SER A 127 14.94 -18.85 1.63
N ASP A 128 14.44 -20.10 1.59
CA ASP A 128 13.90 -20.77 0.40
C ASP A 128 12.41 -20.45 0.16
N VAL A 129 11.73 -19.82 1.12
CA VAL A 129 10.31 -19.44 0.98
C VAL A 129 10.25 -17.95 0.72
N ILE A 130 10.03 -17.62 -0.55
CA ILE A 130 9.97 -16.24 -1.04
C ILE A 130 8.54 -15.97 -1.49
N LEU A 131 7.99 -14.89 -0.96
CA LEU A 131 6.60 -14.51 -1.08
C LEU A 131 6.52 -13.13 -1.72
N GLN A 132 5.57 -12.90 -2.63
CA GLN A 132 5.31 -11.59 -3.24
C GLN A 132 3.82 -11.24 -3.13
N PRO A 133 3.47 -9.93 -2.99
CA PRO A 133 2.10 -9.46 -2.82
C PRO A 133 1.31 -9.44 -4.14
N ALA A 134 1.41 -10.52 -4.91
CA ALA A 134 0.72 -10.70 -6.19
C ALA A 134 -0.02 -12.03 -6.20
N LEU A 135 -1.17 -12.07 -6.86
CA LEU A 135 -1.92 -13.32 -7.07
C LEU A 135 -1.16 -14.33 -7.96
N ALA A 136 -0.32 -13.81 -8.86
CA ALA A 136 0.52 -14.59 -9.76
C ALA A 136 1.91 -13.95 -9.86
N PRO A 137 2.82 -14.25 -8.91
CA PRO A 137 4.21 -13.80 -8.99
C PRO A 137 4.85 -14.20 -10.32
N LYS A 138 5.73 -13.34 -10.86
CA LYS A 138 6.34 -13.58 -12.17
C LYS A 138 7.47 -14.61 -12.17
N ARG A 139 8.26 -14.65 -11.09
CA ARG A 139 9.43 -15.54 -10.99
C ARG A 139 9.01 -16.92 -10.49
N GLU A 140 9.53 -17.95 -11.14
CA GLU A 140 9.37 -19.33 -10.70
C GLU A 140 9.93 -19.52 -9.29
N GLY A 141 9.26 -20.34 -8.48
CA GLY A 141 9.63 -20.60 -7.08
C GLY A 141 9.16 -19.52 -6.09
N VAL A 142 8.67 -18.36 -6.56
CA VAL A 142 8.04 -17.35 -5.70
C VAL A 142 6.56 -17.67 -5.53
N LYS A 143 6.08 -17.64 -4.27
CA LYS A 143 4.67 -17.94 -3.96
C LYS A 143 3.85 -16.65 -3.79
N SER A 144 2.58 -16.74 -4.17
CA SER A 144 1.59 -15.68 -3.95
C SER A 144 1.29 -15.53 -2.46
N PHE A 145 1.43 -14.32 -1.94
CA PHE A 145 0.98 -13.95 -0.60
C PHE A 145 0.82 -12.44 -0.48
N LEU A 146 -0.42 -11.96 -0.40
CA LEU A 146 -0.74 -10.54 -0.51
C LEU A 146 -0.18 -9.65 0.61
N PHE A 147 0.23 -10.23 1.76
CA PHE A 147 0.75 -9.59 2.97
C PHE A 147 -0.13 -8.49 3.60
N HIS A 148 -0.48 -7.47 2.83
CA HIS A 148 -1.48 -6.48 3.14
C HIS A 148 -2.88 -7.09 3.23
N GLY A 149 -3.70 -6.52 4.10
CA GLY A 149 -5.08 -6.95 4.29
C GLY A 149 -6.00 -5.80 4.65
N PHE A 150 -7.27 -6.14 4.78
CA PHE A 150 -8.35 -5.25 5.16
C PHE A 150 -8.75 -5.46 6.62
N ASP A 151 -8.78 -4.40 7.41
CA ASP A 151 -9.33 -4.42 8.76
C ASP A 151 -10.66 -3.66 8.79
N GLU A 152 -11.76 -4.38 8.91
CA GLU A 152 -13.10 -3.79 9.01
C GLU A 152 -13.26 -2.88 10.25
N SER A 153 -12.49 -3.10 11.32
CA SER A 153 -12.52 -2.23 12.50
C SER A 153 -11.86 -0.87 12.23
N ALA A 154 -11.03 -0.76 11.20
CA ALA A 154 -10.36 0.49 10.80
C ALA A 154 -11.25 1.40 9.94
N VAL A 155 -12.42 0.93 9.48
CA VAL A 155 -13.36 1.74 8.71
C VAL A 155 -13.88 2.89 9.58
N GLU A 156 -13.55 4.13 9.18
CA GLU A 156 -13.82 5.35 9.95
C GLU A 156 -15.33 5.54 10.20
N LYS A 157 -16.14 5.32 9.17
CA LYS A 157 -17.61 5.38 9.25
C LYS A 157 -18.28 4.15 8.65
N LYS A 158 -19.01 3.44 9.51
CA LYS A 158 -19.78 2.24 9.17
C LYS A 158 -21.25 2.60 8.93
N TYR A 159 -21.54 3.09 7.74
CA TYR A 159 -22.90 3.40 7.32
C TYR A 159 -23.75 2.13 7.23
N LYS A 160 -25.04 2.26 7.59
CA LYS A 160 -26.00 1.15 7.51
C LYS A 160 -26.54 0.95 6.10
N SER A 161 -26.48 2.00 5.27
CA SER A 161 -26.96 1.97 3.89
C SER A 161 -26.17 2.92 2.99
N ALA A 162 -26.25 2.68 1.68
CA ALA A 162 -25.66 3.55 0.68
C ALA A 162 -26.29 4.96 0.69
N SER A 163 -27.58 5.06 1.01
CA SER A 163 -28.31 6.34 1.08
C SER A 163 -27.79 7.22 2.23
N GLU A 164 -27.57 6.62 3.40
CA GLU A 164 -26.97 7.29 4.56
C GLU A 164 -25.56 7.80 4.24
N ALA A 165 -24.73 6.94 3.61
CA ALA A 165 -23.39 7.29 3.20
C ALA A 165 -23.38 8.45 2.19
N ALA A 166 -24.24 8.36 1.17
CA ALA A 166 -24.41 9.38 0.14
C ALA A 166 -24.82 10.74 0.72
N ALA A 167 -25.75 10.77 1.67
CA ALA A 167 -26.18 12.00 2.32
C ALA A 167 -25.03 12.69 3.07
N ALA A 168 -24.28 11.91 3.87
CA ALA A 168 -23.16 12.42 4.67
C ALA A 168 -21.94 12.85 3.81
N TRP A 169 -21.81 12.27 2.62
CA TRP A 169 -20.70 12.50 1.70
C TRP A 169 -20.77 13.83 0.94
N THR A 170 -21.95 14.45 0.80
CA THR A 170 -22.13 15.65 -0.03
C THR A 170 -21.36 16.88 0.48
N SER A 171 -21.17 16.99 1.81
CA SER A 171 -20.53 18.12 2.47
C SER A 171 -19.12 17.76 2.96
N LYS A 172 -18.16 17.83 2.05
CA LYS A 172 -16.73 17.57 2.31
C LYS A 172 -15.90 18.79 1.91
N PRO A 173 -14.87 19.18 2.68
CA PRO A 173 -14.04 20.34 2.37
C PRO A 173 -13.21 20.15 1.09
N TYR A 174 -12.88 18.91 0.75
CA TYR A 174 -12.17 18.58 -0.48
C TYR A 174 -13.06 17.81 -1.44
N GLY A 175 -12.91 18.10 -2.73
CA GLY A 175 -13.48 17.23 -3.75
C GLY A 175 -12.60 16.01 -3.96
N THR A 176 -11.27 16.14 -3.93
CA THR A 176 -10.38 14.97 -3.99
C THR A 176 -9.13 15.13 -3.12
N ILE A 177 -8.71 14.05 -2.45
CA ILE A 177 -7.41 13.95 -1.79
C ILE A 177 -6.72 12.68 -2.28
N TYR A 178 -5.45 12.80 -2.65
CA TYR A 178 -4.55 11.67 -2.80
C TYR A 178 -3.45 11.75 -1.75
N ALA A 179 -3.22 10.66 -1.03
CA ALA A 179 -2.11 10.55 -0.09
C ALA A 179 -1.08 9.54 -0.60
N GLY A 180 0.18 9.93 -0.65
CA GLY A 180 1.32 9.15 -1.13
C GLY A 180 2.29 10.04 -1.89
N SER A 181 3.56 9.65 -1.98
CA SER A 181 4.59 10.47 -2.65
C SER A 181 4.62 10.24 -4.16
N ASN A 182 5.22 11.19 -4.89
CA ASN A 182 5.34 11.21 -6.35
C ASN A 182 6.27 10.10 -6.94
N TRP A 183 6.58 9.07 -6.15
CA TRP A 183 7.44 7.94 -6.49
C TRP A 183 6.98 7.14 -7.72
N MET A 184 7.32 7.60 -8.94
CA MET A 184 6.93 7.02 -10.23
C MET A 184 5.43 7.11 -10.57
N ARG A 185 4.65 7.93 -9.84
CA ARG A 185 3.18 7.97 -9.98
C ARG A 185 2.65 9.13 -10.81
N TRP A 186 3.53 10.05 -11.22
CA TRP A 186 3.15 11.28 -11.88
C TRP A 186 2.18 11.09 -13.04
N HIS A 187 2.45 10.16 -13.96
CA HIS A 187 1.60 9.96 -15.14
C HIS A 187 0.14 9.63 -14.80
N GLN A 188 -0.10 8.77 -13.80
CA GLN A 188 -1.46 8.42 -13.38
C GLN A 188 -2.12 9.55 -12.58
N VAL A 189 -1.37 10.24 -11.73
CA VAL A 189 -1.87 11.41 -11.01
C VAL A 189 -2.22 12.54 -11.97
N ARG A 190 -1.37 12.83 -12.94
CA ARG A 190 -1.61 13.82 -13.99
C ARG A 190 -2.89 13.51 -14.76
N ALA A 191 -3.05 12.28 -15.24
CA ALA A 191 -4.25 11.86 -15.96
C ALA A 191 -5.52 12.04 -15.11
N PHE A 192 -5.44 11.75 -13.80
CA PHE A 192 -6.53 12.01 -12.88
C PHE A 192 -6.82 13.51 -12.71
N ILE A 193 -5.79 14.32 -12.46
CA ILE A 193 -5.92 15.77 -12.23
C ILE A 193 -6.44 16.49 -13.48
N GLU A 194 -5.95 16.18 -14.67
CA GLU A 194 -6.42 16.78 -15.94
C GLU A 194 -7.91 16.43 -16.19
N GLY A 195 -8.32 15.19 -15.90
CA GLY A 195 -9.73 14.81 -15.98
C GLY A 195 -10.59 15.51 -14.92
N TYR A 196 -10.07 15.64 -13.70
CA TYR A 196 -10.74 16.28 -12.57
C TYR A 196 -10.87 17.80 -12.74
N GLU A 197 -9.91 18.44 -13.40
CA GLU A 197 -9.85 19.90 -13.63
C GLU A 197 -11.17 20.44 -14.19
N SER A 198 -11.74 19.74 -15.17
CA SER A 198 -12.99 20.12 -15.84
C SER A 198 -14.24 20.11 -14.93
N VAL A 199 -14.20 19.38 -13.81
CA VAL A 199 -15.34 19.19 -12.90
C VAL A 199 -15.09 19.74 -11.49
N ARG A 200 -13.89 20.27 -11.23
CA ARG A 200 -13.47 20.76 -9.90
C ARG A 200 -14.43 21.79 -9.32
N ALA A 201 -15.00 22.67 -10.15
CA ALA A 201 -15.90 23.73 -9.69
C ALA A 201 -17.17 23.19 -9.01
N LYS A 202 -17.59 21.96 -9.36
CA LYS A 202 -18.71 21.26 -8.75
C LYS A 202 -18.26 20.30 -7.64
N ALA A 203 -17.10 19.65 -7.83
CA ALA A 203 -16.61 18.62 -6.93
C ALA A 203 -15.96 19.20 -5.66
N GLY A 204 -15.18 20.27 -5.78
CA GLY A 204 -14.40 20.90 -4.72
C GLY A 204 -12.89 20.94 -5.03
N PRO A 205 -12.06 21.50 -4.14
CA PRO A 205 -10.62 21.58 -4.33
C PRO A 205 -9.95 20.20 -4.31
N ALA A 206 -8.78 20.12 -4.93
CA ALA A 206 -7.93 18.92 -4.95
C ALA A 206 -6.74 19.11 -4.02
N CYS A 207 -6.31 18.04 -3.35
CA CYS A 207 -5.11 18.05 -2.53
C CYS A 207 -4.24 16.79 -2.75
N LEU A 208 -2.92 17.00 -2.86
CA LEU A 208 -1.91 15.95 -2.89
C LEU A 208 -1.10 16.02 -1.60
N ILE A 209 -1.03 14.91 -0.88
CA ILE A 209 -0.32 14.78 0.39
C ILE A 209 0.83 13.80 0.20
N GLY A 210 2.06 14.22 0.46
CA GLY A 210 3.25 13.37 0.35
C GLY A 210 4.46 14.14 -0.17
N TRP A 211 5.56 13.42 -0.38
CA TRP A 211 6.80 14.02 -0.87
C TRP A 211 6.81 14.16 -2.40
N ASP A 212 7.62 15.12 -2.86
CA ASP A 212 8.03 15.28 -4.27
C ASP A 212 6.91 15.64 -5.25
N TRP A 213 5.81 16.23 -4.78
CA TRP A 213 4.74 16.75 -5.65
C TRP A 213 5.05 18.13 -6.22
N GLY A 214 5.58 19.04 -5.40
CA GLY A 214 5.77 20.44 -5.79
C GLY A 214 6.89 20.66 -6.80
N ALA A 215 7.92 19.81 -6.78
CA ALA A 215 9.02 19.82 -7.73
C ALA A 215 9.73 18.46 -7.70
N ARG A 216 10.49 18.17 -8.75
CA ARG A 216 11.44 17.05 -8.76
C ARG A 216 12.50 17.29 -7.66
N PRO A 217 12.79 16.30 -6.81
CA PRO A 217 13.75 16.48 -5.73
C PRO A 217 15.22 16.42 -6.20
N ASP A 218 16.10 17.13 -5.51
CA ASP A 218 17.53 17.27 -5.88
C ASP A 218 18.24 15.91 -5.98
N TRP A 219 17.98 14.99 -5.05
CA TRP A 219 18.59 13.65 -5.07
C TRP A 219 18.28 12.89 -6.37
N ALA A 220 17.11 13.12 -6.97
CA ALA A 220 16.71 12.48 -8.22
C ALA A 220 17.38 13.14 -9.43
N ILE A 221 17.67 14.44 -9.35
CA ILE A 221 18.45 15.18 -10.34
C ILE A 221 19.90 14.68 -10.31
N GLU A 222 20.52 14.70 -9.13
CA GLU A 222 21.92 14.27 -8.91
C GLU A 222 22.16 12.83 -9.35
N LYS A 223 21.20 11.94 -9.08
CA LYS A 223 21.29 10.52 -9.46
C LYS A 223 20.78 10.26 -10.88
N ALA A 224 20.27 11.26 -11.59
CA ALA A 224 19.61 11.12 -12.90
C ALA A 224 18.51 10.04 -12.90
N ILE A 225 17.69 10.02 -11.83
CA ILE A 225 16.52 9.14 -11.68
C ILE A 225 15.31 9.87 -12.26
N MET A 226 14.74 9.32 -13.33
CA MET A 226 13.55 9.84 -14.00
C MET A 226 12.27 9.30 -13.37
N GLY A 227 11.13 9.93 -13.64
CA GLY A 227 9.81 9.42 -13.26
C GLY A 227 9.30 9.87 -11.89
N VAL A 228 10.14 10.58 -11.12
CA VAL A 228 9.72 11.39 -9.95
C VAL A 228 9.52 12.87 -10.32
N ASP A 229 9.44 13.14 -11.62
CA ASP A 229 9.12 14.46 -12.15
C ASP A 229 7.66 14.83 -11.83
N SER A 230 7.38 16.12 -11.64
CA SER A 230 6.03 16.65 -11.60
C SER A 230 5.90 17.81 -12.59
N ASP A 231 4.68 18.24 -12.89
CA ASP A 231 4.42 19.44 -13.68
C ASP A 231 3.73 20.49 -12.79
N PRO A 232 4.50 21.42 -12.19
CA PRO A 232 3.95 22.45 -11.31
C PRO A 232 2.90 23.32 -12.00
N ALA A 233 3.03 23.57 -13.32
CA ALA A 233 2.08 24.39 -14.06
C ALA A 233 0.72 23.68 -14.21
N VAL A 234 0.71 22.35 -14.38
CA VAL A 234 -0.53 21.56 -14.35
C VAL A 234 -1.17 21.62 -12.96
N LEU A 235 -0.39 21.46 -11.90
CA LEU A 235 -0.90 21.49 -10.52
C LEU A 235 -1.46 22.87 -10.14
N GLU A 236 -0.75 23.94 -10.49
CA GLU A 236 -1.18 25.33 -10.26
C GLU A 236 -2.46 25.65 -11.04
N ARG A 237 -2.50 25.33 -12.33
CA ARG A 237 -3.70 25.53 -13.16
C ARG A 237 -4.91 24.78 -12.60
N ALA A 238 -4.71 23.54 -12.18
CA ALA A 238 -5.72 22.72 -11.53
C ALA A 238 -6.07 23.17 -10.10
N GLY A 239 -5.32 24.11 -9.51
CA GLY A 239 -5.57 24.65 -8.17
C GLY A 239 -5.36 23.60 -7.08
N VAL A 240 -4.38 22.73 -7.27
CA VAL A 240 -4.07 21.62 -6.38
C VAL A 240 -3.31 22.12 -5.15
N GLU A 241 -3.85 21.87 -3.96
CA GLU A 241 -3.13 22.07 -2.71
C GLU A 241 -2.09 20.96 -2.50
N ILE A 242 -0.85 21.33 -2.21
CA ILE A 242 0.21 20.37 -1.91
C ILE A 242 0.55 20.42 -0.42
N ARG A 243 0.56 19.26 0.23
CA ARG A 243 0.98 19.08 1.62
C ARG A 243 2.11 18.07 1.73
N ASN A 244 2.94 18.25 2.75
CA ASN A 244 4.03 17.32 3.08
C ASN A 244 3.50 15.95 3.54
N GLY A 245 4.42 15.00 3.74
CA GLY A 245 4.11 13.70 4.33
C GLY A 245 3.41 13.79 5.68
N VAL A 246 2.55 12.82 5.95
CA VAL A 246 1.73 12.72 7.16
C VAL A 246 1.99 11.39 7.84
N ARG A 247 1.75 11.30 9.15
CA ARG A 247 1.95 10.05 9.88
C ARG A 247 0.92 9.01 9.43
N PHE A 248 1.28 7.74 9.55
CA PHE A 248 0.47 6.63 9.07
C PHE A 248 -0.96 6.61 9.64
N ASP A 249 -1.15 7.07 10.89
CA ASP A 249 -2.41 7.10 11.60
C ASP A 249 -3.30 8.31 11.25
N GLU A 250 -2.76 9.32 10.57
CA GLU A 250 -3.50 10.50 10.11
C GLU A 250 -4.08 10.32 8.70
N ILE A 251 -3.56 9.35 7.94
CA ILE A 251 -3.91 9.12 6.54
C ILE A 251 -5.40 8.91 6.34
N VAL A 252 -6.01 7.98 7.08
CA VAL A 252 -7.42 7.59 6.87
C VAL A 252 -8.36 8.77 7.16
N PRO A 253 -8.25 9.47 8.32
CA PRO A 253 -9.01 10.68 8.57
C PRO A 253 -8.82 11.77 7.50
N LEU A 254 -7.60 11.96 7.01
CA LEU A 254 -7.32 12.95 5.96
C LEU A 254 -8.02 12.59 4.64
N LEU A 255 -7.93 11.33 4.20
CA LEU A 255 -8.66 10.86 3.02
C LEU A 255 -10.18 11.03 3.20
N GLY A 256 -10.71 10.83 4.43
CA GLY A 256 -12.11 11.02 4.78
C GLY A 256 -12.62 12.47 4.66
N GLN A 257 -11.72 13.46 4.51
CA GLN A 257 -12.09 14.86 4.25
C GLN A 257 -12.41 15.12 2.77
N ALA A 258 -12.19 14.16 1.87
CA ALA A 258 -12.48 14.29 0.46
C ALA A 258 -13.72 13.52 0.02
N LYS A 259 -14.38 14.03 -1.01
CA LYS A 259 -15.41 13.25 -1.72
C LYS A 259 -14.79 12.06 -2.45
N PHE A 260 -13.67 12.25 -3.11
CA PHE A 260 -13.01 11.21 -3.89
C PHE A 260 -11.57 10.98 -3.40
N ALA A 261 -11.12 9.74 -3.46
CA ALA A 261 -9.73 9.40 -3.19
C ALA A 261 -9.20 8.41 -4.25
N PRO A 262 -8.31 8.82 -5.17
CA PRO A 262 -7.82 7.91 -6.18
C PRO A 262 -6.89 6.84 -5.58
N VAL A 263 -7.05 5.61 -6.02
CA VAL A 263 -6.17 4.48 -5.71
C VAL A 263 -5.25 4.27 -6.91
N ILE A 264 -3.97 4.61 -6.73
CA ILE A 264 -2.96 4.62 -7.79
C ILE A 264 -1.78 3.76 -7.36
N HIS A 265 -1.36 2.85 -8.23
CA HIS A 265 -0.12 2.09 -8.08
C HIS A 265 0.95 2.66 -9.00
N ARG A 266 2.23 2.50 -8.64
CA ARG A 266 3.32 2.82 -9.57
C ARG A 266 3.27 1.87 -10.79
N PRO A 267 3.73 2.30 -11.99
CA PRO A 267 3.66 1.50 -13.21
C PRO A 267 4.18 0.07 -13.08
N LEU A 268 5.32 -0.11 -12.39
CA LEU A 268 5.89 -1.42 -12.13
C LEU A 268 4.92 -2.33 -11.36
N PHE A 269 4.28 -1.80 -10.32
CA PHE A 269 3.38 -2.58 -9.48
C PHE A 269 2.10 -2.96 -10.21
N ASN A 270 1.60 -2.08 -11.11
CA ASN A 270 0.53 -2.44 -12.04
C ASN A 270 0.95 -3.62 -12.94
N ALA A 271 2.14 -3.55 -13.54
CA ALA A 271 2.64 -4.61 -14.43
C ALA A 271 2.96 -5.94 -13.72
N LEU A 272 3.16 -5.90 -12.40
CA LEU A 272 3.39 -7.08 -11.56
C LEU A 272 2.11 -7.61 -10.90
N GLY A 273 1.01 -6.86 -10.94
CA GLY A 273 -0.20 -7.18 -10.19
C GLY A 273 0.02 -7.16 -8.67
N PHE A 274 0.86 -6.23 -8.19
CA PHE A 274 1.14 -6.08 -6.76
C PHE A 274 0.00 -5.35 -6.06
N VAL A 275 -0.44 -5.87 -4.92
CA VAL A 275 -1.23 -5.10 -3.95
C VAL A 275 -0.31 -4.35 -3.00
N THR A 276 -0.78 -3.23 -2.49
CA THR A 276 -0.05 -2.38 -1.54
C THR A 276 -0.94 -2.06 -0.34
N ASN A 277 -0.39 -1.44 0.71
CA ASN A 277 -1.21 -0.94 1.82
C ASN A 277 -2.33 0.00 1.30
N ARG A 278 -2.01 0.87 0.33
CA ARG A 278 -2.98 1.79 -0.31
C ARG A 278 -4.13 1.08 -1.01
N SER A 279 -3.92 -0.16 -1.46
CA SER A 279 -4.98 -0.96 -2.06
C SER A 279 -6.16 -1.14 -1.08
N PHE A 280 -5.90 -1.23 0.22
CA PHE A 280 -6.94 -1.45 1.23
C PHE A 280 -7.24 -0.20 2.05
N GLU A 281 -6.23 0.63 2.32
CA GLU A 281 -6.33 1.76 3.26
C GLU A 281 -7.31 2.85 2.81
N THR A 282 -7.43 3.11 1.50
CA THR A 282 -8.43 4.06 0.98
C THR A 282 -9.86 3.60 1.28
N PHE A 283 -10.11 2.30 1.36
CA PHE A 283 -11.43 1.76 1.72
C PHE A 283 -11.76 1.90 3.21
N TYR A 284 -10.80 2.26 4.08
CA TYR A 284 -11.10 2.61 5.46
C TYR A 284 -11.72 4.01 5.59
N ALA A 285 -11.37 4.92 4.69
CA ALA A 285 -11.73 6.33 4.79
C ALA A 285 -13.19 6.60 4.41
N ASP A 286 -13.78 7.65 4.99
CA ASP A 286 -15.12 8.15 4.64
C ASP A 286 -15.12 8.92 3.30
N THR A 287 -14.86 8.21 2.20
CA THR A 287 -14.70 8.75 0.84
C THR A 287 -15.13 7.71 -0.22
N ILE A 288 -15.34 8.14 -1.48
CA ILE A 288 -15.52 7.23 -2.62
C ILE A 288 -14.14 6.98 -3.25
N PRO A 289 -13.59 5.75 -3.19
CA PRO A 289 -12.35 5.41 -3.87
C PRO A 289 -12.54 5.49 -5.39
N VAL A 290 -11.55 6.05 -6.09
CA VAL A 290 -11.50 6.06 -7.56
C VAL A 290 -10.37 5.13 -8.01
N LEU A 291 -10.71 3.95 -8.49
CA LEU A 291 -9.74 2.92 -8.81
C LEU A 291 -9.08 3.21 -10.17
N MET A 292 -7.89 3.82 -10.15
CA MET A 292 -7.06 4.06 -11.33
C MET A 292 -6.26 2.79 -11.69
N LEU A 293 -6.96 1.66 -11.79
CA LEU A 293 -6.40 0.32 -11.90
C LEU A 293 -7.03 -0.43 -13.07
N ALA A 294 -6.35 -1.46 -13.57
CA ALA A 294 -6.91 -2.32 -14.61
C ALA A 294 -8.17 -3.05 -14.10
N PRO A 295 -9.25 -3.16 -14.90
CA PRO A 295 -10.51 -3.78 -14.47
C PRO A 295 -10.38 -5.22 -13.97
N ASP A 296 -9.55 -6.02 -14.64
CA ASP A 296 -9.33 -7.42 -14.28
C ASP A 296 -8.59 -7.56 -12.94
N PHE A 297 -7.61 -6.70 -12.68
CA PHE A 297 -6.93 -6.63 -11.39
C PHE A 297 -7.90 -6.18 -10.30
N ALA A 298 -8.65 -5.11 -10.56
CA ALA A 298 -9.60 -4.56 -9.59
C ALA A 298 -10.69 -5.58 -9.23
N GLU A 299 -11.28 -6.28 -10.19
CA GLU A 299 -12.27 -7.31 -9.92
C GLU A 299 -11.70 -8.47 -9.08
N LYS A 300 -10.48 -8.93 -9.38
CA LYS A 300 -9.84 -10.04 -8.64
C LYS A 300 -9.55 -9.69 -7.17
N ILE A 301 -9.25 -8.42 -6.86
CA ILE A 301 -8.88 -7.98 -5.51
C ILE A 301 -10.07 -7.42 -4.73
N TYR A 302 -10.95 -6.69 -5.40
CA TYR A 302 -12.04 -5.92 -4.77
C TYR A 302 -13.42 -6.52 -5.01
N GLY A 303 -13.54 -7.49 -5.91
CA GLY A 303 -14.80 -8.08 -6.35
C GLY A 303 -15.51 -7.26 -7.41
N ALA A 304 -16.53 -7.87 -8.04
CA ALA A 304 -17.25 -7.29 -9.18
C ALA A 304 -17.88 -5.92 -8.91
N ALA A 305 -18.30 -5.64 -7.67
CA ALA A 305 -18.90 -4.35 -7.31
C ALA A 305 -17.92 -3.18 -7.51
N ALA A 306 -16.63 -3.41 -7.33
CA ALA A 306 -15.59 -2.39 -7.46
C ALA A 306 -15.38 -1.91 -8.91
N LEU A 307 -15.87 -2.64 -9.92
CA LEU A 307 -15.84 -2.20 -11.31
C LEU A 307 -16.57 -0.86 -11.50
N LYS A 308 -17.59 -0.58 -10.68
CA LYS A 308 -18.31 0.70 -10.66
C LYS A 308 -17.43 1.87 -10.18
N LEU A 309 -16.36 1.58 -9.45
CA LEU A 309 -15.40 2.53 -8.90
C LEU A 309 -14.24 2.86 -9.86
N ILE A 310 -14.23 2.26 -11.06
CA ILE A 310 -13.25 2.53 -12.10
C ILE A 310 -13.79 3.61 -13.05
N PRO A 311 -13.03 4.67 -13.35
CA PRO A 311 -13.43 5.71 -14.30
C PRO A 311 -13.19 5.26 -15.76
N SER A 312 -13.86 4.19 -16.19
CA SER A 312 -13.65 3.57 -17.52
C SER A 312 -13.91 4.50 -18.71
N GLU A 313 -14.80 5.48 -18.52
CA GLU A 313 -15.16 6.50 -19.52
C GLU A 313 -14.50 7.86 -19.21
N GLY A 314 -13.49 7.87 -18.33
CA GLY A 314 -12.77 9.07 -17.91
C GLY A 314 -13.22 9.62 -16.55
N VAL A 315 -12.28 10.32 -15.89
CA VAL A 315 -12.44 10.83 -14.52
C VAL A 315 -13.55 11.88 -14.42
N ALA A 316 -13.69 12.77 -15.41
CA ALA A 316 -14.75 13.79 -15.42
C ALA A 316 -16.16 13.17 -15.42
N LYS A 317 -16.39 12.14 -16.24
CA LYS A 317 -17.67 11.44 -16.34
C LYS A 317 -17.96 10.64 -15.07
N PHE A 318 -16.95 9.99 -14.52
CA PHE A 318 -17.05 9.30 -13.23
C PHE A 318 -17.49 10.25 -12.11
N VAL A 319 -16.76 11.35 -11.93
CA VAL A 319 -17.02 12.33 -10.86
C VAL A 319 -18.41 12.96 -11.03
N THR A 320 -18.76 13.37 -12.26
CA THR A 320 -20.09 13.92 -12.55
C THR A 320 -21.20 12.90 -12.25
N GLY A 321 -21.01 11.64 -12.64
CA GLY A 321 -21.96 10.56 -12.36
C GLY A 321 -22.12 10.30 -10.87
N ALA A 322 -21.02 10.29 -10.11
CA ALA A 322 -21.05 10.10 -8.66
C ALA A 322 -21.67 11.29 -7.91
N LEU A 323 -21.46 12.52 -8.38
CA LEU A 323 -22.13 13.70 -7.80
C LEU A 323 -23.64 13.70 -8.08
N ALA A 324 -24.06 13.23 -9.26
CA ALA A 324 -25.47 13.18 -9.65
C ALA A 324 -26.22 12.00 -9.02
N ASN A 325 -25.55 10.86 -8.82
CA ASN A 325 -26.12 9.65 -8.25
C ASN A 325 -25.16 9.00 -7.24
N PRO A 326 -24.93 9.61 -6.07
CA PRO A 326 -23.94 9.14 -5.09
C PRO A 326 -24.28 7.78 -4.48
N GLU A 327 -25.56 7.46 -4.33
CA GLU A 327 -26.02 6.22 -3.69
C GLU A 327 -25.50 4.97 -4.44
N GLY A 328 -25.55 4.96 -5.77
CA GLY A 328 -25.07 3.84 -6.57
C GLY A 328 -23.56 3.59 -6.43
N TYR A 329 -22.76 4.64 -6.16
CA TYR A 329 -21.32 4.50 -5.94
C TYR A 329 -21.03 4.06 -4.51
N TRP A 330 -21.76 4.58 -3.52
CA TRP A 330 -21.63 4.12 -2.14
C TRP A 330 -22.06 2.68 -1.94
N ASP A 331 -23.09 2.20 -2.64
CA ASP A 331 -23.44 0.78 -2.66
C ASP A 331 -22.26 -0.09 -3.12
N ALA A 332 -21.56 0.34 -4.18
CA ALA A 332 -20.35 -0.33 -4.64
C ALA A 332 -19.22 -0.29 -3.59
N VAL A 333 -19.02 0.83 -2.89
CA VAL A 333 -18.03 0.95 -1.79
C VAL A 333 -18.36 -0.03 -0.66
N LEU A 334 -19.61 -0.07 -0.19
CA LEU A 334 -20.01 -0.94 0.92
C LEU A 334 -19.89 -2.42 0.55
N LYS A 335 -20.31 -2.81 -0.66
CA LYS A 335 -20.13 -4.18 -1.18
C LYS A 335 -18.66 -4.55 -1.31
N THR A 336 -17.82 -3.61 -1.74
CA THR A 336 -16.37 -3.82 -1.84
C THR A 336 -15.75 -4.01 -0.45
N ARG A 337 -16.11 -3.19 0.54
CA ARG A 337 -15.67 -3.36 1.94
C ARG A 337 -16.05 -4.73 2.50
N ALA A 338 -17.28 -5.18 2.26
CA ALA A 338 -17.74 -6.50 2.67
C ALA A 338 -16.93 -7.63 1.99
N HIS A 339 -16.67 -7.49 0.68
CA HIS A 339 -15.80 -8.43 -0.05
C HIS A 339 -14.39 -8.48 0.55
N LEU A 340 -13.78 -7.31 0.77
CA LEU A 340 -12.45 -7.17 1.36
C LEU A 340 -12.38 -7.76 2.78
N ALA A 341 -13.37 -7.53 3.62
CA ALA A 341 -13.45 -8.12 4.96
C ALA A 341 -13.54 -9.65 4.90
N ALA A 342 -14.31 -10.20 3.97
CA ALA A 342 -14.49 -11.64 3.82
C ALA A 342 -13.29 -12.36 3.19
N LYS A 343 -12.63 -11.74 2.21
CA LYS A 343 -11.60 -12.38 1.36
C LYS A 343 -10.18 -11.92 1.66
N HIS A 344 -10.04 -10.75 2.25
CA HIS A 344 -8.75 -10.09 2.41
C HIS A 344 -8.47 -9.60 3.83
N SER A 345 -9.18 -10.08 4.85
CA SER A 345 -8.87 -9.70 6.22
C SER A 345 -7.50 -10.20 6.69
N TYR A 346 -6.95 -9.55 7.72
CA TYR A 346 -5.70 -10.00 8.34
C TYR A 346 -5.79 -11.40 8.93
N ALA A 347 -6.97 -11.83 9.38
CA ALA A 347 -7.21 -13.21 9.78
C ALA A 347 -7.00 -14.17 8.60
N VAL A 348 -7.57 -13.85 7.43
CA VAL A 348 -7.33 -14.62 6.20
C VAL A 348 -5.85 -14.60 5.82
N ARG A 349 -5.16 -13.46 5.92
CA ARG A 349 -3.71 -13.37 5.65
C ARG A 349 -2.89 -14.25 6.59
N ILE A 350 -3.21 -14.29 7.88
CA ILE A 350 -2.56 -15.16 8.86
C ILE A 350 -2.73 -16.63 8.48
N ASP A 351 -3.92 -17.06 8.09
CA ASP A 351 -4.18 -18.44 7.69
C ASP A 351 -3.54 -18.80 6.35
N GLU A 352 -3.52 -17.86 5.40
CA GLU A 352 -2.74 -18.00 4.17
C GLU A 352 -1.25 -18.16 4.44
N LEU A 353 -0.69 -17.34 5.33
CA LEU A 353 0.71 -17.41 5.72
C LEU A 353 1.04 -18.82 6.23
N LYS A 354 0.24 -19.34 7.16
CA LYS A 354 0.38 -20.72 7.67
C LYS A 354 0.44 -21.74 6.53
N ARG A 355 -0.47 -21.65 5.56
CA ARG A 355 -0.53 -22.59 4.43
C ARG A 355 0.69 -22.49 3.52
N VAL A 356 1.13 -21.28 3.17
CA VAL A 356 2.25 -21.11 2.22
C VAL A 356 3.61 -21.40 2.86
N THR A 357 3.69 -21.32 4.19
CA THR A 357 4.90 -21.65 4.99
C THR A 357 4.85 -23.03 5.64
N ALA A 358 3.73 -23.76 5.57
CA ALA A 358 3.64 -25.14 6.05
C ALA A 358 4.66 -25.99 5.28
N ARG A 359 5.50 -26.71 6.01
CA ARG A 359 6.50 -27.64 5.48
C ARG A 359 6.25 -29.02 6.03
#